data_AF-A0A5E7UGG4-F1
#
_entry.id   AF-A0A5E7UGG4-F1
#
_cell.length_a   1.000
_cell.length_b   1.000
_cell.length_c   1.000
_cell.angle_alpha   90.00
_cell.angle_beta   90.00
_cell.angle_gamma   90.00
#
_symmetry.space_group_name_H-M   'P 1'
#
loop_
_entity.id
_entity.type
_entity.pdbx_description
1 polymer ?
#
loop_
_entity_poly.entity_id
_entity_poly.type
_entity_poly.pdbx_seq_one_letter_code
_entity_poly.pdbx_strand_id
1 'polypeptide(L)'
;MLTDIIACPGGDFCALANAKSIPIAQAIQGRFEDLDYLHDLGDISLNISGCMNACGHHHIGNIGILGVDKNGSEWYQITLGGSQGKHSALGKVIGPSFSAAEVPEVIDRIIATFVRYRESDELFVDTLQRIGLEPFKEEVYPKLLEVLA
;
A
#
# COMPACT_ATOMS: atom_id res chain seq x y z
N MET A 1 -0.79 -13.48 -2.18
CA MET A 1 0.05 -13.31 -0.97
C MET A 1 0.78 -11.95 -1.01
N LEU A 2 1.00 -11.29 0.14
CA LEU A 2 1.70 -9.99 0.24
C LEU A 2 3.11 -9.99 -0.39
N THR A 3 3.70 -11.18 -0.56
CA THR A 3 4.97 -11.41 -1.26
C THR A 3 4.91 -11.26 -2.78
N ASP A 4 3.73 -11.27 -3.39
CA ASP A 4 3.55 -11.09 -4.83
C ASP A 4 3.34 -9.60 -5.16
N ILE A 5 4.43 -8.84 -5.03
CA ILE A 5 4.43 -7.41 -5.31
C ILE A 5 4.56 -7.18 -6.82
N ILE A 6 3.57 -6.49 -7.39
CA ILE A 6 3.65 -5.99 -8.77
C ILE A 6 4.21 -4.58 -8.73
N ALA A 7 5.40 -4.37 -9.29
CA ALA A 7 6.01 -3.05 -9.40
C ALA A 7 6.39 -2.75 -10.86
N CYS A 8 6.09 -1.54 -11.33
CA CYS A 8 6.70 -1.06 -12.56
C CYS A 8 8.18 -0.73 -12.32
N PRO A 9 9.01 -0.59 -13.37
CA PRO A 9 10.44 -0.29 -13.18
C PRO A 9 10.73 1.07 -12.52
N GLY A 10 9.78 2.01 -12.50
CA GLY A 10 9.95 3.33 -11.88
C GLY A 10 11.13 4.13 -12.44
N GLY A 11 11.58 5.14 -11.69
CA GLY A 11 12.72 6.00 -12.06
C GLY A 11 14.06 5.29 -12.19
N ASP A 12 14.13 3.99 -11.88
CA ASP A 12 15.34 3.18 -12.11
C ASP A 12 15.56 2.92 -13.61
N PHE A 13 14.49 2.75 -14.39
CA PHE A 13 14.59 2.46 -15.83
C PHE A 13 13.57 3.20 -16.72
N CYS A 14 12.65 3.99 -16.15
CA CYS A 14 11.63 4.72 -16.89
C CYS A 14 11.85 6.24 -16.80
N ALA A 15 12.09 6.88 -17.95
CA ALA A 15 12.28 8.33 -18.04
C ALA A 15 10.99 9.15 -17.79
N LEU A 16 9.83 8.50 -17.72
CA LEU A 16 8.54 9.13 -17.43
C LEU A 16 8.12 8.99 -15.96
N ALA A 17 8.92 8.32 -15.13
CA ALA A 17 8.57 8.09 -13.75
C ALA A 17 8.79 9.34 -12.90
N ASN A 18 7.92 9.53 -11.91
CA ASN A 18 8.06 10.59 -10.91
C ASN A 18 8.85 10.10 -9.69
N ALA A 19 8.82 8.80 -9.43
CA ALA A 19 9.55 8.16 -8.34
C ALA A 19 10.03 6.75 -8.74
N LYS A 20 10.97 6.22 -7.96
CA LYS A 20 11.42 4.83 -8.08
C LYS A 20 10.35 3.86 -7.57
N SER A 21 10.52 2.58 -7.87
CA SER A 21 9.52 1.56 -7.48
C SER A 21 10.18 0.26 -7.05
N ILE A 22 11.27 -0.13 -7.70
CA ILE A 22 12.01 -1.36 -7.35
C ILE A 22 12.57 -1.30 -5.92
N PRO A 23 13.25 -0.21 -5.49
CA PRO A 23 13.75 -0.11 -4.12
C PRO A 23 12.64 -0.15 -3.05
N ILE A 24 11.46 0.38 -3.36
CA ILE A 24 10.30 0.34 -2.46
C ILE A 24 9.79 -1.10 -2.32
N ALA A 25 9.62 -1.80 -3.45
CA ALA A 25 9.24 -3.22 -3.44
C ALA A 25 10.23 -4.06 -2.65
N GLN A 26 11.54 -3.82 -2.80
CA GLN A 26 12.60 -4.53 -2.07
C GLN A 26 12.56 -4.22 -0.58
N ALA A 27 12.37 -2.95 -0.20
CA ALA A 27 12.29 -2.55 1.20
C ALA A 27 11.06 -3.14 1.91
N ILE A 28 9.92 -3.23 1.22
CA ILE A 28 8.72 -3.91 1.73
C ILE A 28 9.00 -5.40 1.87
N GLN A 29 9.53 -6.08 0.85
CA GLN A 29 9.88 -7.50 0.93
C GLN A 29 10.82 -7.79 2.10
N GLY A 30 11.87 -6.99 2.27
CA GLY A 30 12.82 -7.10 3.38
C GLY A 30 12.19 -6.92 4.76
N ARG A 31 11.08 -6.19 4.85
CA ARG A 31 10.33 -5.98 6.11
C ARG A 31 9.41 -7.16 6.46
N PHE A 32 9.00 -7.94 5.47
CA PHE A 32 8.08 -9.07 5.60
C PHE A 32 8.74 -10.39 5.16
N GLU A 33 9.99 -10.65 5.53
CA GLU A 33 10.70 -11.90 5.13
C GLU A 33 10.25 -13.14 5.92
N ASP A 34 9.52 -12.98 7.02
CA ASP A 34 8.99 -14.10 7.82
C ASP A 34 7.82 -14.78 7.09
N LEU A 35 8.12 -15.93 6.47
CA LEU A 35 7.17 -16.68 5.66
C LEU A 35 5.98 -17.21 6.47
N ASP A 36 6.16 -17.61 7.72
CA ASP A 36 5.07 -18.17 8.53
C ASP A 36 4.01 -17.09 8.80
N TYR A 37 4.45 -15.88 9.15
CA TYR A 37 3.57 -14.73 9.31
C TYR A 37 2.83 -14.38 8.01
N LEU A 38 3.49 -14.47 6.86
CA LEU A 38 2.90 -14.18 5.55
C LEU A 38 1.86 -15.20 5.11
N HIS A 39 2.08 -16.49 5.40
CA HIS A 39 1.14 -17.55 5.06
C HIS A 39 -0.20 -17.36 5.77
N ASP A 40 -0.18 -16.88 7.01
CA ASP A 40 -1.37 -16.60 7.81
C ASP A 40 -2.17 -15.38 7.34
N LEU A 41 -1.61 -14.49 6.51
CA LEU A 41 -2.30 -13.28 6.03
C LEU A 41 -3.31 -13.55 4.90
N GLY A 42 -3.20 -14.70 4.23
CA GLY A 42 -3.97 -15.00 3.03
C GLY A 42 -3.60 -14.13 1.83
N ASP A 43 -4.55 -13.93 0.93
CA ASP A 43 -4.32 -13.20 -0.31
C ASP A 43 -4.49 -11.69 -0.15
N ILE A 44 -3.35 -10.99 -0.26
CA ILE A 44 -3.25 -9.54 -0.28
C ILE A 44 -2.39 -9.17 -1.49
N SER A 45 -2.92 -8.35 -2.41
CA SER A 45 -2.14 -7.82 -3.54
C SER A 45 -1.55 -6.45 -3.20
N LEU A 46 -0.26 -6.26 -3.49
CA LEU A 46 0.42 -4.96 -3.37
C LEU A 46 0.97 -4.52 -4.72
N ASN A 47 0.56 -3.34 -5.16
CA ASN A 47 0.82 -2.84 -6.50
C ASN A 47 1.47 -1.46 -6.47
N ILE A 48 2.63 -1.32 -7.12
CA ILE A 48 3.46 -0.11 -7.10
C ILE A 48 3.60 0.46 -8.51
N SER A 49 3.36 1.76 -8.65
CA SER A 49 3.65 2.50 -9.88
C SER A 49 4.44 3.76 -9.58
N GLY A 50 5.57 3.96 -10.26
CA GLY A 50 6.40 5.16 -10.10
C GLY A 50 5.80 6.46 -10.66
N CYS A 51 4.67 6.40 -11.37
CA CYS A 51 3.91 7.57 -11.80
C CYS A 51 2.45 7.22 -12.15
N MET A 52 1.67 8.24 -12.53
CA MET A 52 0.23 8.15 -12.81
C MET A 52 -0.14 7.27 -14.01
N ASN A 53 0.83 6.88 -14.86
CA ASN A 53 0.59 5.97 -15.99
C ASN A 53 0.20 4.55 -15.53
N ALA A 54 0.36 4.25 -14.24
CA ALA A 54 -0.20 3.08 -13.59
C ALA A 54 0.21 1.72 -14.20
N CYS A 55 1.43 1.60 -14.75
CA CYS A 55 1.91 0.35 -15.35
C CYS A 55 1.98 -0.83 -14.37
N GLY A 56 2.05 -0.58 -13.05
CA GLY A 56 1.94 -1.62 -12.02
C GLY A 56 0.50 -1.81 -11.50
N HIS A 57 -0.47 -1.12 -12.08
CA HIS A 57 -1.89 -1.15 -11.72
C HIS A 57 -2.18 -0.85 -10.24
N HIS A 58 -1.51 0.16 -9.67
CA HIS A 58 -1.66 0.51 -8.25
C HIS A 58 -3.11 0.79 -7.82
N HIS A 59 -4.00 1.26 -8.71
CA HIS A 59 -5.40 1.54 -8.37
C HIS A 59 -6.24 0.28 -8.05
N ILE A 60 -5.84 -0.90 -8.51
CA ILE A 60 -6.62 -2.14 -8.35
C ILE A 60 -5.95 -3.16 -7.43
N GLY A 61 -4.78 -2.83 -6.88
CA GLY A 61 -4.21 -3.57 -5.77
C GLY A 61 -4.96 -3.27 -4.47
N ASN A 62 -5.15 -4.29 -3.63
CA ASN A 62 -5.68 -4.12 -2.27
C ASN A 62 -4.91 -3.02 -1.52
N ILE A 63 -3.59 -3.02 -1.69
CA ILE A 63 -2.68 -1.95 -1.31
C ILE A 63 -2.01 -1.40 -2.56
N GLY A 64 -2.28 -0.15 -2.89
CA GLY A 64 -1.68 0.56 -4.01
C GLY A 64 -0.69 1.62 -3.56
N ILE A 65 0.43 1.74 -4.27
CA ILE A 65 1.47 2.74 -4.04
C ILE A 65 1.73 3.51 -5.33
N LEU A 66 1.52 4.82 -5.29
CA LEU A 66 1.77 5.74 -6.40
C LEU A 66 2.95 6.67 -6.07
N GLY A 67 3.99 6.62 -6.89
CA GLY A 67 5.06 7.61 -6.93
C GLY A 67 4.58 8.96 -7.44
N VAL A 68 4.83 10.01 -6.66
CA VAL A 68 4.54 11.40 -7.00
C VAL A 68 5.79 12.26 -6.78
N ASP A 69 6.00 13.25 -7.64
CA ASP A 69 7.06 14.24 -7.46
C ASP A 69 6.48 15.41 -6.66
N LYS A 70 7.22 15.85 -5.63
CA LYS A 70 6.96 17.13 -4.97
C LYS A 70 8.25 17.93 -4.93
N ASN A 71 8.35 18.93 -5.79
CA ASN A 71 9.50 19.84 -5.89
C ASN A 71 10.82 19.08 -6.11
N GLY A 72 10.83 18.10 -7.03
CA GLY A 72 12.04 17.33 -7.35
C GLY A 72 12.39 16.26 -6.31
N SER A 73 11.49 15.98 -5.36
CA SER A 73 11.65 14.92 -4.36
C SER A 73 10.60 13.82 -4.57
N GLU A 74 11.03 12.58 -4.38
CA GLU A 74 10.16 11.40 -4.50
C GLU A 74 9.27 11.22 -3.26
N TRP A 75 7.95 11.09 -3.49
CA TRP A 75 6.98 10.76 -2.46
C TRP A 75 6.04 9.65 -2.94
N TYR A 76 5.35 9.01 -1.99
CA TYR A 76 4.56 7.82 -2.22
C TYR A 76 3.17 7.98 -1.61
N GLN A 77 2.15 8.06 -2.47
CA GLN A 77 0.75 8.09 -2.06
C GLN A 77 0.22 6.66 -1.93
N ILE A 78 -0.48 6.39 -0.83
CA ILE A 78 -1.05 5.08 -0.53
C ILE A 78 -2.54 5.08 -0.81
N THR A 79 -3.01 4.04 -1.49
CA THR A 79 -4.43 3.75 -1.72
C THR A 79 -4.79 2.38 -1.16
N LEU A 80 -5.98 2.23 -0.56
CA LEU A 80 -6.47 0.95 -0.05
C LEU A 80 -7.83 0.56 -0.64
N GLY A 81 -8.07 -0.74 -0.73
CA GLY A 81 -9.37 -1.32 -1.10
C GLY A 81 -9.57 -1.52 -2.61
N GLY A 82 -8.49 -1.46 -3.41
CA GLY A 82 -8.54 -1.85 -4.81
C GLY A 82 -8.76 -3.36 -4.95
N SER A 83 -9.52 -3.78 -5.95
CA SER A 83 -9.78 -5.19 -6.23
C SER A 83 -10.04 -5.43 -7.72
N GLN A 84 -9.71 -6.64 -8.17
CA GLN A 84 -9.93 -7.12 -9.52
C GLN A 84 -11.00 -8.22 -9.55
N GLY A 85 -11.59 -8.48 -10.72
CA GLY A 85 -12.58 -9.54 -10.90
C GLY A 85 -14.03 -9.10 -10.70
N LYS A 86 -14.90 -10.00 -10.25
CA LYS A 86 -16.36 -9.78 -10.21
C LYS A 86 -16.81 -8.68 -9.25
N HIS A 87 -16.05 -8.46 -8.17
CA HIS A 87 -16.28 -7.41 -7.19
C HIS A 87 -15.18 -6.34 -7.29
N SER A 88 -14.97 -5.83 -8.51
CA SER A 88 -13.92 -4.85 -8.79
C SER A 88 -14.20 -3.51 -8.13
N ALA A 89 -13.16 -2.92 -7.53
CA ALA A 89 -13.20 -1.60 -6.94
C ALA A 89 -11.87 -0.89 -7.19
N LEU A 90 -11.91 0.45 -7.25
CA LEU A 90 -10.71 1.27 -7.23
C LEU A 90 -10.33 1.57 -5.78
N GLY A 91 -9.04 1.47 -5.48
CA GLY A 91 -8.49 1.86 -4.21
C GLY A 91 -8.67 3.34 -3.95
N LYS A 92 -8.85 3.70 -2.67
CA LYS A 92 -9.05 5.08 -2.22
C LYS A 92 -7.81 5.59 -1.52
N VAL A 93 -7.41 6.82 -1.84
CA VAL A 93 -6.31 7.51 -1.16
C VAL A 93 -6.65 7.67 0.32
N ILE A 94 -5.73 7.25 1.19
CA ILE A 94 -5.97 7.26 2.64
C ILE A 94 -5.44 8.51 3.36
N GLY A 95 -4.60 9.32 2.70
CA GLY A 95 -4.06 10.55 3.27
C GLY A 95 -2.87 11.13 2.51
N PRO A 96 -2.07 11.99 3.16
CA PRO A 96 -0.82 12.54 2.60
C PRO A 96 0.18 11.47 2.15
N SER A 97 1.06 11.84 1.22
CA SER A 97 2.13 10.95 0.75
C SER A 97 3.28 10.85 1.74
N PHE A 98 4.03 9.75 1.68
CA PHE A 98 5.18 9.44 2.51
C PHE A 98 6.51 9.54 1.74
N SER A 99 7.61 9.74 2.44
CA SER A 99 8.95 9.53 1.87
C SER A 99 9.21 8.03 1.65
N ALA A 100 10.18 7.71 0.78
CA ALA A 100 10.57 6.31 0.51
C ALA A 100 10.87 5.50 1.78
N ALA A 101 11.52 6.13 2.76
CA ALA A 101 11.95 5.48 4.00
C ALA A 101 10.79 5.14 4.95
N GLU A 102 9.69 5.89 4.87
CA GLU A 102 8.51 5.67 5.72
C GLU A 102 7.60 4.56 5.16
N VAL A 103 7.65 4.27 3.86
CA VAL A 103 6.73 3.33 3.21
C VAL A 103 6.71 1.95 3.88
N PRO A 104 7.83 1.28 4.18
CA PRO A 104 7.78 -0.04 4.82
C PRO A 104 7.07 -0.04 6.18
N GLU A 105 7.27 1.00 6.98
CA GLU A 105 6.57 1.16 8.27
C GLU A 105 5.07 1.41 8.09
N VAL A 106 4.69 2.19 7.08
CA VAL A 106 3.27 2.40 6.73
C VAL A 106 2.59 1.10 6.32
N ILE A 107 3.26 0.26 5.52
CA ILE A 107 2.71 -1.06 5.15
C ILE A 107 2.59 -1.96 6.39
N ASP A 108 3.58 -1.98 7.28
CA ASP A 108 3.51 -2.73 8.55
C ASP A 108 2.28 -2.33 9.39
N ARG A 109 2.03 -1.03 9.53
CA ARG A 109 0.84 -0.52 10.23
C ARG A 109 -0.46 -0.96 9.57
N ILE A 110 -0.55 -0.89 8.24
CA ILE A 110 -1.73 -1.33 7.47
C ILE A 110 -2.01 -2.83 7.71
N ILE A 111 -0.98 -3.66 7.64
CA ILE A 111 -1.10 -5.10 7.85
C ILE A 111 -1.45 -5.41 9.31
N ALA A 112 -0.83 -4.72 10.27
CA ALA A 112 -1.15 -4.86 11.68
C ALA A 112 -2.62 -4.48 11.99
N THR A 113 -3.14 -3.41 11.37
CA THR A 113 -4.56 -3.05 11.47
C THR A 113 -5.45 -4.14 10.90
N PHE A 114 -5.14 -4.65 9.70
CA PHE A 114 -5.87 -5.76 9.12
C PHE A 114 -5.91 -6.97 10.07
N VAL A 115 -4.75 -7.43 10.55
CA VAL A 115 -4.65 -8.59 11.46
C VAL A 115 -5.41 -8.36 12.77
N ARG A 116 -5.44 -7.13 13.28
CA ARG A 116 -6.16 -6.78 14.50
C ARG A 116 -7.68 -6.88 14.34
N TYR A 117 -8.20 -6.47 13.19
CA TYR A 117 -9.65 -6.34 12.97
C TYR A 117 -10.27 -7.48 12.18
N ARG A 118 -9.48 -8.31 11.48
CA ARG A 118 -10.00 -9.45 10.71
C ARG A 118 -10.74 -10.44 11.60
N GLU A 119 -11.85 -10.95 11.10
CA GLU A 119 -12.60 -12.01 11.78
C GLU A 119 -12.30 -13.35 11.10
N SER A 120 -11.81 -14.34 11.86
CA SER A 120 -11.45 -15.67 11.31
C SER A 120 -10.46 -15.57 10.13
N ASP A 121 -10.80 -16.14 8.98
CA ASP A 121 -9.99 -16.15 7.75
C ASP A 121 -10.41 -15.08 6.74
N GLU A 122 -10.95 -13.95 7.22
CA GLU A 122 -11.32 -12.82 6.35
C GLU A 122 -10.14 -12.34 5.49
N LEU A 123 -10.44 -12.07 4.21
CA LEU A 123 -9.49 -11.42 3.31
C LEU A 123 -9.35 -9.93 3.65
N PHE A 124 -8.19 -9.36 3.32
CA PHE A 124 -7.91 -7.94 3.56
C PHE A 124 -9.01 -7.00 3.06
N VAL A 125 -9.49 -7.22 1.84
CA VAL A 125 -10.52 -6.37 1.23
C VAL A 125 -11.87 -6.50 1.93
N ASP A 126 -12.20 -7.68 2.45
CA ASP A 126 -13.47 -7.92 3.13
C ASP A 126 -13.45 -7.27 4.51
N THR A 127 -12.35 -7.41 5.26
CA THR A 127 -12.13 -6.70 6.53
C THR A 127 -12.21 -5.19 6.30
N LEU A 128 -11.54 -4.65 5.29
CA LEU A 128 -11.57 -3.21 4.97
C LEU A 128 -12.99 -2.73 4.63
N GLN A 129 -13.75 -3.51 3.85
CA GLN A 129 -15.13 -3.17 3.51
C GLN A 129 -16.05 -3.16 4.73
N ARG A 130 -15.85 -4.10 5.67
CA ARG A 130 -16.65 -4.22 6.90
C ARG A 130 -16.38 -3.08 7.88
N ILE A 131 -15.11 -2.77 8.15
CA ILE A 131 -14.72 -1.81 9.20
C ILE A 131 -14.52 -0.38 8.66
N GLY A 132 -14.43 -0.21 7.35
CA GLY A 132 -14.13 1.07 6.71
C GLY A 132 -12.65 1.42 6.67
N LEU A 133 -12.34 2.62 6.18
CA LEU A 133 -10.94 3.09 6.05
C LEU A 133 -10.43 3.75 7.33
N GLU A 134 -11.32 4.22 8.19
CA GLU A 134 -11.00 5.04 9.35
C GLU A 134 -9.98 4.35 10.28
N PRO A 135 -10.14 3.09 10.69
CA PRO A 135 -9.14 2.41 11.54
C PRO A 135 -7.74 2.35 10.90
N PHE A 136 -7.66 2.22 9.57
CA PHE A 136 -6.39 2.22 8.85
C PHE A 136 -5.77 3.61 8.79
N LYS A 137 -6.58 4.66 8.62
CA LYS A 137 -6.10 6.05 8.62
C LYS A 137 -5.56 6.44 9.99
N GLU A 138 -6.25 6.06 11.07
CA GLU A 138 -5.84 6.40 12.44
C GLU A 138 -4.48 5.81 12.79
N GLU A 139 -4.26 4.54 12.44
CA GLU A 139 -3.00 3.83 12.69
C GLU A 139 -1.86 4.33 11.80
N VAL A 140 -2.15 4.68 10.54
CA VAL A 140 -1.14 5.20 9.61
C VAL A 140 -0.75 6.65 9.93
N TYR A 141 -1.68 7.49 10.38
CA TYR A 141 -1.48 8.92 10.65
C TYR A 141 -1.76 9.33 12.11
N PRO A 142 -1.12 8.71 13.11
CA PRO A 142 -1.48 8.90 14.52
C PRO A 142 -1.29 10.35 14.99
N LYS A 143 -0.27 11.05 14.45
CA LYS A 143 0.03 12.46 14.79
C LYS A 143 -0.87 13.49 14.11
N LEU A 144 -1.58 13.13 13.03
CA LEU A 144 -2.43 14.08 12.31
C LEU A 144 -3.75 14.33 13.07
N LEU A 145 -4.18 13.37 13.89
CA LEU A 145 -5.38 13.46 14.72
C LEU A 145 -5.16 14.33 15.97
N GLU A 146 -3.95 14.34 16.54
CA GLU A 146 -3.59 15.21 17.67
C GLU A 146 -3.60 16.71 17.31
N VAL A 147 -3.46 17.06 16.03
CA VAL A 147 -3.46 18.47 15.56
C VAL A 147 -4.87 18.93 15.14
N LEU A 148 -5.82 18.00 14.99
CA LEU A 148 -7.22 18.26 14.63
C LEU A 148 -8.20 18.09 15.81
N ALA A 149 -7.72 17.61 16.96
CA ALA A 149 -8.46 17.49 18.23
C ALA A 149 -8.16 18.67 19.16
#